data_AF-A0A3M1HM09-F1
#
_entry.id   AF-A0A3M1HM09-F1
#
_cell.length_a   1.000
_cell.length_b   1.000
_cell.length_c   1.000
_cell.angle_alpha   90.00
_cell.angle_beta   90.00
_cell.angle_gamma   90.00
#
_symmetry.space_group_name_H-M   'P 1'
#
loop_
_entity.id
_entity.type
_entity.pdbx_description
1 polymer ?
#
loop_
_entity_poly.entity_id
_entity_poly.type
_entity_poly.pdbx_seq_one_letter_code
_entity_poly.pdbx_strand_id
1 'polypeptide(L)'
;MLLTSWMQKFIGKAIEKGLPTDKILEDIRDALEEQTKTYADTVWRTNLSTAHNAGRQRQAKEFPDFIVGFEFSATHDSSARKNHLAADGLRAPVEHEVWDFFTPPLGYNCRCVIRQITRPEAERKGWLDDQGRLIAWHPKLKKNVSVASLMGLGAEPDYPEFGRRAS
;
A
#
# COMPACT_ATOMS: atom_id res chain seq x y z
N MET A 1 -17.39 12.39 -5.78
CA MET A 1 -17.80 13.80 -5.91
C MET A 1 -17.14 14.56 -4.76
N LEU A 2 -16.40 15.63 -5.03
CA LEU A 2 -15.72 16.40 -3.97
C LEU A 2 -16.76 16.98 -3.00
N LEU A 3 -16.53 16.84 -1.69
CA LEU A 3 -17.42 17.32 -0.63
C LEU A 3 -17.84 18.78 -0.83
N THR A 4 -16.91 19.64 -1.25
CA THR A 4 -17.16 21.05 -1.60
C THR A 4 -18.14 21.23 -2.75
N SER A 5 -18.04 20.41 -3.80
CA SER A 5 -18.98 20.45 -4.94
C SER A 5 -20.37 19.96 -4.53
N TRP A 6 -20.44 18.94 -3.68
CA TRP A 6 -21.70 18.50 -3.08
C TRP A 6 -22.31 19.61 -2.21
N MET A 7 -21.53 20.21 -1.32
CA MET A 7 -21.96 21.27 -0.41
C MET A 7 -22.53 22.47 -1.17
N GLN A 8 -21.85 22.93 -2.21
CA GLN A 8 -22.35 24.05 -3.03
C GLN A 8 -23.66 23.72 -3.73
N LYS A 9 -23.80 22.51 -4.30
CA LYS A 9 -25.04 22.07 -4.94
C LYS A 9 -26.17 21.86 -3.93
N PHE A 10 -25.86 21.33 -2.76
CA PHE A 10 -26.81 21.11 -1.67
C PHE A 10 -27.34 22.44 -1.14
N ILE A 11 -26.46 23.37 -0.79
CA ILE A 11 -26.83 24.72 -0.32
C ILE A 11 -27.68 25.43 -1.37
N GLY A 12 -27.29 25.37 -2.65
CA GLY A 12 -28.07 25.97 -3.73
C GLY A 12 -29.51 25.43 -3.82
N LYS A 13 -29.68 24.11 -3.75
CA LYS A 13 -31.00 23.46 -3.75
C LYS A 13 -31.81 23.73 -2.48
N ALA A 14 -31.14 23.82 -1.33
CA ALA A 14 -31.79 24.09 -0.05
C ALA A 14 -32.39 25.50 -0.02
N ILE A 15 -31.66 26.48 -0.58
CA ILE A 15 -32.14 27.85 -0.75
C ILE A 15 -33.30 27.90 -1.75
N GLU A 16 -33.18 27.25 -2.91
CA GLU A 16 -34.25 27.20 -3.92
C GLU A 16 -35.57 26.63 -3.36
N LYS A 17 -35.48 25.63 -2.48
CA LYS A 17 -36.64 24.98 -1.86
C LYS A 17 -37.13 25.67 -0.58
N GLY A 18 -36.47 26.74 -0.14
CA GLY A 18 -36.83 27.45 1.10
C GLY A 18 -36.73 26.58 2.35
N LEU A 19 -35.75 25.67 2.42
CA LEU A 19 -35.58 24.82 3.60
C LEU A 19 -35.22 25.67 4.83
N PRO A 20 -35.76 25.33 6.02
CA PRO A 20 -35.44 26.05 7.23
C PRO A 20 -33.98 25.78 7.64
N THR A 21 -33.35 26.80 8.22
CA THR A 21 -31.89 26.83 8.46
C THR A 21 -31.41 25.70 9.37
N ASP A 22 -32.20 25.33 10.38
CA ASP A 22 -31.92 24.21 11.28
C ASP A 22 -31.80 22.88 10.54
N LYS A 23 -32.71 22.60 9.60
CA LYS A 23 -32.68 21.39 8.78
C LYS A 23 -31.45 21.35 7.86
N ILE A 24 -31.07 22.49 7.28
CA ILE A 24 -29.87 22.61 6.45
C ILE A 24 -28.61 22.31 7.29
N LEU A 25 -28.53 22.83 8.51
CA LEU A 25 -27.39 22.62 9.41
C LEU A 25 -27.30 21.17 9.89
N GLU A 26 -28.43 20.51 10.14
CA GLU A 26 -28.48 19.07 10.47
C GLU A 26 -27.91 18.22 9.31
N ASP A 27 -28.42 18.43 8.09
CA ASP A 27 -27.98 17.66 6.92
C ASP A 27 -26.50 17.90 6.57
N ILE A 28 -25.98 19.11 6.82
CA ILE A 28 -24.54 19.41 6.69
C ILE A 28 -23.74 18.65 7.76
N ARG A 29 -24.20 18.63 9.02
CA ARG A 29 -23.51 17.91 10.10
C ARG A 29 -23.43 16.41 9.82
N ASP A 30 -24.53 15.80 9.39
CA ASP A 30 -24.55 14.37 9.05
C ASP A 30 -23.58 14.04 7.92
N ALA A 31 -23.57 14.88 6.87
CA ALA A 31 -22.65 14.72 5.75
C ALA A 31 -21.18 14.88 6.18
N LEU A 32 -20.89 15.80 7.11
CA LEU A 32 -19.56 15.97 7.67
C LEU A 32 -19.17 14.82 8.60
N GLU A 33 -20.09 14.27 9.38
CA GLU A 33 -19.85 13.13 10.26
C GLU A 33 -19.46 11.89 9.45
N GLU A 34 -20.18 11.59 8.37
CA GLU A 34 -19.89 10.46 7.49
C GLU A 34 -18.52 10.59 6.79
N GLN A 35 -18.18 11.82 6.36
CA GLN A 35 -16.85 12.12 5.81
C GLN A 35 -15.75 11.94 6.86
N THR A 36 -16.03 12.33 8.10
CA THR A 36 -15.10 12.17 9.23
C THR A 36 -14.87 10.69 9.53
N LYS A 37 -15.90 9.84 9.48
CA LYS A 37 -15.77 8.39 9.62
C LYS A 37 -14.93 7.77 8.51
N THR A 38 -15.22 8.12 7.26
CA THR A 38 -14.47 7.62 6.09
C THR A 38 -12.99 8.04 6.14
N TYR A 39 -12.74 9.29 6.52
CA TYR A 39 -11.39 9.80 6.71
C TYR A 39 -10.66 9.09 7.85
N ALA A 40 -11.31 8.93 9.00
CA ALA A 40 -10.75 8.21 10.15
C ALA A 40 -10.41 6.76 9.82
N ASP A 41 -11.27 6.04 9.09
CA ASP A 41 -10.98 4.68 8.62
C ASP A 41 -9.76 4.66 7.68
N THR A 42 -9.67 5.61 6.74
CA THR A 42 -8.52 5.72 5.82
C THR A 42 -7.22 5.96 6.60
N VAL A 43 -7.22 6.88 7.56
CA VAL A 43 -6.06 7.18 8.42
C VAL A 43 -5.68 5.96 9.24
N TRP A 44 -6.66 5.34 9.91
CA TRP A 44 -6.45 4.13 10.72
C TRP A 44 -5.83 3.00 9.90
N ARG A 45 -6.41 2.66 8.75
CA ARG A 45 -5.91 1.57 7.90
C ARG A 45 -4.52 1.84 7.35
N THR A 46 -4.25 3.08 6.94
CA THR A 46 -2.94 3.47 6.41
C THR A 46 -1.87 3.34 7.49
N ASN A 47 -2.16 3.81 8.72
CA ASN A 47 -1.23 3.70 9.85
C ASN A 47 -1.03 2.25 10.30
N LEU A 48 -2.10 1.44 10.35
CA LEU A 48 -2.00 0.02 10.70
C LEU A 48 -1.18 -0.76 9.68
N SER A 49 -1.39 -0.52 8.39
CA SER A 49 -0.61 -1.13 7.30
C SER A 49 0.86 -0.73 7.39
N THR A 50 1.14 0.55 7.65
CA THR A 50 2.51 1.06 7.86
C THR A 50 3.19 0.36 9.03
N ALA A 51 2.54 0.31 10.20
CA ALA A 51 3.07 -0.33 11.39
C ALA A 51 3.31 -1.83 11.19
N HIS A 52 2.38 -2.52 10.53
CA HIS A 52 2.51 -3.94 10.22
C HIS A 52 3.74 -4.22 9.36
N ASN A 53 3.88 -3.53 8.22
CA ASN A 53 5.01 -3.77 7.30
C ASN A 53 6.35 -3.34 7.91
N ALA A 54 6.39 -2.24 8.68
CA ALA A 54 7.58 -1.86 9.44
C ALA A 54 7.98 -2.92 10.47
N GLY A 55 7.00 -3.54 11.15
CA GLY A 55 7.23 -4.67 12.05
C GLY A 55 7.84 -5.88 11.34
N ARG A 56 7.37 -6.20 10.13
CA ARG A 56 7.94 -7.28 9.31
C ARG A 56 9.39 -7.00 8.91
N GLN A 57 9.72 -5.74 8.56
CA GLN A 57 11.09 -5.35 8.29
C GLN A 57 11.98 -5.46 9.53
N ARG A 58 11.51 -4.98 10.69
CA ARG A 58 12.26 -5.06 11.94
C ARG A 58 12.55 -6.52 12.33
N GLN A 59 11.54 -7.38 12.29
CA GLN A 59 11.69 -8.82 12.55
C GLN A 59 12.72 -9.46 11.62
N ALA A 60 12.77 -9.08 10.33
CA ALA A 60 13.78 -9.61 9.42
C ALA A 60 15.21 -9.25 9.84
N LYS A 61 15.41 -8.05 10.38
CA LYS A 61 16.70 -7.59 10.92
C LYS A 61 17.06 -8.26 12.24
N GLU A 62 16.08 -8.65 13.04
CA GLU A 62 16.28 -9.40 14.29
C GLU A 62 16.67 -10.86 14.05
N PHE A 63 16.25 -11.44 12.93
CA PHE A 63 16.52 -12.84 12.58
C PHE A 63 17.16 -12.98 11.19
N PRO A 64 18.36 -12.40 10.94
CA PRO A 64 18.98 -12.36 9.61
C PRO A 64 19.38 -13.74 9.06
N ASP A 65 19.64 -14.70 9.95
CA ASP A 65 19.95 -16.08 9.54
C ASP A 65 18.71 -16.85 9.08
N PHE A 66 17.52 -16.45 9.55
CA PHE A 66 16.27 -17.14 9.31
C PHE A 66 15.41 -16.46 8.24
N ILE A 67 15.36 -15.13 8.20
CA ILE A 67 14.57 -14.36 7.24
C ILE A 67 15.51 -13.81 6.17
N VAL A 68 15.42 -14.36 4.96
CA VAL A 68 16.37 -14.06 3.87
C VAL A 68 15.88 -12.98 2.92
N GLY A 69 14.61 -12.61 3.00
CA GLY A 69 14.03 -11.54 2.18
C GLY A 69 12.52 -11.46 2.33
N PHE A 70 11.90 -10.74 1.39
CA PHE A 70 10.47 -10.56 1.36
C PHE A 70 9.87 -10.91 0.01
N GLU A 71 8.57 -11.22 0.02
CA GLU A 71 7.70 -11.26 -1.14
C GLU A 71 6.64 -10.15 -1.00
N PHE A 72 6.47 -9.34 -2.03
CA PHE A 72 5.36 -8.41 -2.14
C PHE A 72 4.09 -9.20 -2.47
N SER A 73 3.07 -9.05 -1.62
CA SER A 73 1.76 -9.66 -1.83
C SER A 73 0.72 -8.57 -1.98
N ALA A 74 0.19 -8.44 -3.20
CA ALA A 74 -0.91 -7.55 -3.49
C ALA A 74 -2.23 -8.11 -2.92
N THR A 75 -3.17 -7.23 -2.62
CA THR A 75 -4.56 -7.65 -2.40
C THR A 75 -5.20 -7.98 -3.75
N HIS A 76 -5.98 -9.07 -3.82
CA HIS A 76 -6.64 -9.55 -5.05
C HIS A 76 -8.16 -9.43 -5.03
N ASP A 77 -8.71 -8.38 -4.42
CA ASP A 77 -10.15 -8.13 -4.47
C ASP A 77 -10.52 -7.14 -5.58
N SER A 78 -11.83 -6.84 -5.70
CA SER A 78 -12.35 -5.94 -6.74
C SER A 78 -11.79 -4.51 -6.70
N SER A 79 -11.20 -4.11 -5.58
CA SER A 79 -10.62 -2.79 -5.37
C SER A 79 -9.09 -2.79 -5.51
N ALA A 80 -8.49 -3.92 -5.92
CA ALA A 80 -7.06 -4.03 -6.14
C ALA A 80 -6.60 -3.07 -7.26
N ARG A 81 -5.61 -2.24 -6.95
CA ARG A 81 -5.08 -1.29 -7.93
C ARG A 81 -4.15 -2.00 -8.90
N LYS A 82 -4.29 -1.71 -10.20
CA LYS A 82 -3.53 -2.36 -11.27
C LYS A 82 -2.02 -2.19 -11.13
N ASN A 83 -1.58 -1.01 -10.68
CA ASN A 83 -0.18 -0.74 -10.38
C ASN A 83 0.34 -1.59 -9.22
N HIS A 84 -0.44 -1.77 -8.15
CA HIS A 84 -0.02 -2.62 -7.02
C HIS A 84 0.06 -4.09 -7.45
N LEU A 85 -0.90 -4.55 -8.26
CA LEU A 85 -0.87 -5.89 -8.87
C LEU A 85 0.33 -6.10 -9.81
N ALA A 86 0.90 -5.03 -10.38
CA ALA A 86 2.07 -5.13 -11.25
C ALA A 86 3.36 -5.46 -10.49
N ALA A 87 3.41 -5.21 -9.17
CA ALA A 87 4.50 -5.63 -8.27
C ALA A 87 4.28 -7.01 -7.63
N ASP A 88 3.12 -7.64 -7.85
CA ASP A 88 2.74 -8.86 -7.15
C ASP A 88 3.70 -10.03 -7.42
N GLY A 89 4.12 -10.71 -6.36
CA GLY A 89 5.13 -11.78 -6.41
C GLY A 89 6.57 -11.29 -6.59
N LEU A 90 6.84 -9.98 -6.47
CA LEU A 90 8.20 -9.45 -6.33
C LEU A 90 8.84 -10.08 -5.11
N ARG A 91 9.98 -10.74 -5.28
CA ARG A 91 10.80 -11.27 -4.20
C ARG A 91 12.18 -10.66 -4.28
N ALA A 92 12.74 -10.26 -3.14
CA ALA A 92 14.08 -9.70 -3.07
C ALA A 92 14.67 -9.83 -1.67
N PRO A 93 16.01 -9.87 -1.53
CA PRO A 93 16.71 -9.82 -0.24
C PRO A 93 16.24 -8.70 0.67
N VAL A 94 16.39 -8.87 1.99
CA VAL A 94 15.97 -7.88 3.00
C VAL A 94 16.52 -6.48 2.71
N GLU A 95 17.79 -6.40 2.30
CA GLU A 95 18.51 -5.14 2.06
C GLU A 95 18.44 -4.66 0.60
N HIS A 96 17.59 -5.26 -0.24
CA HIS A 96 17.45 -4.84 -1.63
C HIS A 96 16.77 -3.47 -1.73
N GLU A 97 17.32 -2.57 -2.55
CA GLU A 97 16.85 -1.17 -2.73
C GLU A 97 15.37 -1.04 -3.13
N VAL A 98 14.80 -2.07 -3.75
CA VAL A 98 13.37 -2.10 -4.11
C VAL A 98 12.48 -1.94 -2.88
N TRP A 99 12.91 -2.39 -1.70
CA TRP A 99 12.12 -2.23 -0.49
C TRP A 99 12.04 -0.80 0.01
N ASP A 100 12.84 0.13 -0.53
CA ASP A 100 12.65 1.54 -0.26
C ASP A 100 11.38 2.07 -0.93
N PHE A 101 11.00 1.49 -2.09
CA PHE A 101 9.87 1.91 -2.94
C PHE A 101 8.65 1.01 -2.88
N PHE A 102 8.86 -0.28 -2.68
CA PHE A 102 7.84 -1.30 -2.80
C PHE A 102 7.43 -1.89 -1.44
N THR A 103 7.86 -1.32 -0.32
CA THR A 103 7.31 -1.68 0.99
C THR A 103 5.95 -0.99 1.18
N PRO A 104 4.85 -1.74 1.37
CA PRO A 104 3.55 -1.14 1.59
C PRO A 104 3.49 -0.31 2.89
N PRO A 105 2.60 0.69 2.96
CA PRO A 105 1.60 1.04 1.94
C PRO A 105 2.20 1.76 0.71
N LEU A 106 1.69 1.43 -0.48
CA LEU A 106 2.02 2.15 -1.72
C LEU A 106 1.06 3.31 -2.02
N GLY A 107 0.30 3.74 -1.02
CA GLY A 107 -0.75 4.76 -1.13
C GLY A 107 -1.79 4.63 -0.03
N TYR A 108 -2.63 5.65 0.13
CA TYR A 108 -3.72 5.62 1.11
C TYR A 108 -4.63 4.40 0.90
N ASN A 109 -5.06 3.79 2.01
CA ASN A 109 -5.90 2.59 1.99
C ASN A 109 -5.28 1.40 1.22
N CYS A 110 -3.95 1.37 1.03
CA CYS A 110 -3.24 0.20 0.52
C CYS A 110 -3.28 -0.94 1.57
N ARG A 111 -3.66 -2.13 1.11
CA ARG A 111 -3.82 -3.34 1.94
C ARG A 111 -2.83 -4.45 1.56
N CYS A 112 -1.91 -4.15 0.66
CA CYS A 112 -0.80 -5.02 0.29
C CYS A 112 0.15 -5.19 1.48
N VAL A 113 0.89 -6.29 1.50
CA VAL A 113 1.84 -6.60 2.57
C VAL A 113 3.16 -7.13 2.02
N ILE A 114 4.23 -7.01 2.81
CA ILE A 114 5.43 -7.82 2.64
C ILE A 114 5.34 -9.10 3.47
N ARG A 115 5.47 -10.24 2.80
CA ARG A 115 5.59 -11.55 3.44
C ARG A 115 7.07 -11.88 3.60
N GLN A 116 7.51 -12.23 4.80
CA GLN A 116 8.86 -12.72 5.01
C GLN A 116 9.05 -14.08 4.34
N ILE A 117 10.19 -14.24 3.68
CA ILE A 117 10.66 -15.50 3.13
C ILE A 117 11.68 -16.06 4.09
N THR A 118 11.43 -17.28 4.56
CA THR A 118 12.35 -17.97 5.48
C THR A 118 13.44 -18.70 4.69
N ARG A 119 14.62 -18.89 5.29
CA ARG A 119 15.71 -19.67 4.69
C ARG A 119 15.26 -21.09 4.30
N PRO A 120 14.60 -21.87 5.16
CA PRO A 120 14.13 -23.22 4.78
C PRO A 120 13.13 -23.19 3.62
N GLU A 121 12.29 -22.16 3.53
CA GLU A 121 11.39 -21.99 2.39
C GLU A 121 12.16 -21.73 1.10
N ALA A 122 13.11 -20.79 1.14
CA ALA A 122 13.92 -20.42 -0.02
C ALA A 122 14.76 -21.60 -0.52
N GLU A 123 15.33 -22.41 0.39
CA GLU A 123 16.05 -23.65 0.06
C GLU A 123 15.15 -24.66 -0.64
N ARG A 124 14.00 -24.99 -0.05
CA ARG A 124 13.04 -25.94 -0.64
C ARG A 124 12.55 -25.51 -2.03
N LYS A 125 12.48 -24.21 -2.28
CA LYS A 125 11.96 -23.65 -3.53
C LYS A 125 13.07 -23.32 -4.54
N GLY A 126 14.35 -23.49 -4.18
CA GLY A 126 15.48 -23.17 -5.06
C GLY A 126 15.59 -21.67 -5.37
N TRP A 127 15.30 -20.80 -4.41
CA TRP A 127 15.36 -19.34 -4.59
C TRP A 127 16.69 -18.72 -4.16
N LEU A 128 17.63 -19.52 -3.68
CA LEU A 128 18.94 -19.04 -3.25
C LEU A 128 19.96 -19.11 -4.40
N ASP A 129 20.90 -18.18 -4.42
CA ASP A 129 22.10 -18.25 -5.26
C ASP A 129 23.16 -19.21 -4.67
N ASP A 130 24.27 -19.38 -5.37
CA ASP A 130 25.38 -20.26 -4.96
C ASP A 130 26.03 -19.81 -3.63
N GLN A 131 25.75 -18.59 -3.18
CA GLN A 131 26.21 -18.02 -1.91
C GLN A 131 25.13 -18.09 -0.80
N GLY A 132 24.00 -18.74 -1.06
CA GLY A 132 22.91 -18.89 -0.09
C GLY A 132 22.10 -17.61 0.15
N ARG A 133 22.18 -16.63 -0.77
CA ARG A 133 21.40 -15.37 -0.72
C ARG A 133 20.16 -15.48 -1.59
N LEU A 134 19.07 -14.86 -1.15
CA LEU A 134 17.83 -14.85 -1.93
C LEU A 134 18.05 -14.16 -3.29
N ILE A 135 17.62 -14.79 -4.37
CA ILE A 135 17.66 -14.20 -5.71
C ILE A 135 16.49 -13.23 -5.86
N ALA A 136 16.78 -11.98 -6.24
CA ALA A 136 15.75 -11.02 -6.62
C ALA A 136 15.02 -11.52 -7.87
N TRP A 137 13.69 -11.62 -7.80
CA TRP A 137 12.87 -12.20 -8.86
C TRP A 137 11.45 -11.66 -8.88
N HIS A 138 10.87 -11.49 -10.07
CA HIS A 138 9.46 -11.14 -10.27
C HIS A 138 8.83 -12.00 -11.38
N PRO A 139 7.53 -12.37 -11.34
CA PRO A 139 6.89 -13.24 -12.33
C PRO A 139 7.10 -12.83 -13.79
N LYS A 140 7.03 -11.52 -14.07
CA LYS A 140 7.21 -10.96 -15.42
C LYS A 140 8.67 -10.62 -15.75
N LEU A 141 9.46 -10.19 -14.77
CA LEU A 141 10.84 -9.70 -15.01
C LEU A 141 11.89 -10.80 -14.86
N LYS A 142 11.52 -11.94 -14.27
CA LYS A 142 12.45 -12.95 -13.80
C LYS A 142 13.51 -12.29 -12.92
N LYS A 143 14.80 -12.51 -13.17
CA LYS A 143 15.92 -11.93 -12.39
C LYS A 143 16.20 -10.45 -12.70
N ASN A 144 15.55 -9.84 -13.70
CA ASN A 144 15.75 -8.43 -14.06
C ASN A 144 14.96 -7.49 -13.12
N VAL A 145 15.19 -7.61 -11.81
CA VAL A 145 14.51 -6.83 -10.78
C VAL A 145 15.36 -5.63 -10.40
N SER A 146 14.81 -4.44 -10.59
CA SER A 146 15.31 -3.16 -10.09
C SER A 146 14.12 -2.24 -9.87
N VAL A 147 14.32 -1.10 -9.20
CA VAL A 147 13.28 -0.09 -9.07
C VAL A 147 12.79 0.33 -10.47
N ALA A 148 13.71 0.61 -11.39
CA ALA A 148 13.37 1.02 -12.75
C ALA A 148 12.58 -0.04 -13.54
N SER A 149 12.93 -1.32 -13.42
CA SER A 149 12.21 -2.37 -14.17
C SER A 149 10.82 -2.63 -13.62
N LEU A 150 10.61 -2.47 -12.31
CA LEU A 150 9.29 -2.54 -11.69
C LEU A 150 8.42 -1.33 -12.07
N MET A 151 8.98 -0.11 -12.02
CA MET A 151 8.28 1.09 -12.50
C MET A 151 7.94 0.94 -13.99
N GLY A 152 8.83 0.36 -14.80
CA GLY A 152 8.56 0.03 -16.21
C GLY A 152 7.43 -0.98 -16.45
N LEU A 153 6.99 -1.72 -15.44
CA LEU A 153 5.79 -2.57 -15.50
C LEU A 153 4.50 -1.83 -15.11
N GLY A 154 4.59 -0.53 -14.82
CA GLY A 154 3.48 0.24 -14.27
C GLY A 154 3.24 -0.06 -12.80
N ALA A 155 4.28 -0.45 -12.04
CA ALA A 155 4.15 -0.78 -10.62
C ALA A 155 4.33 0.43 -9.69
N GLU A 156 4.14 1.65 -10.18
CA GLU A 156 4.42 2.85 -9.43
C GLU A 156 3.59 2.94 -8.14
N PRO A 157 4.18 3.40 -7.01
CA PRO A 157 3.39 3.86 -5.88
C PRO A 157 2.40 4.95 -6.30
N ASP A 158 1.26 5.01 -5.62
CA ASP A 158 0.19 5.98 -5.93
C ASP A 158 0.67 7.43 -5.77
N TYR A 159 1.63 7.66 -4.85
CA TYR A 159 2.27 8.96 -4.66
C TYR A 159 3.78 8.83 -4.41
N PRO A 160 4.60 9.83 -4.79
CA PRO A 160 6.06 9.76 -4.68
C PRO A 160 6.61 9.66 -3.26
N GLU A 161 5.83 10.04 -2.26
CA GLU A 161 6.16 9.96 -0.83
C GLU A 161 5.89 8.57 -0.23
N PHE A 162 4.94 7.82 -0.77
CA PHE A 162 4.70 6.43 -0.38
C PHE A 162 5.71 5.55 -1.11
N GLY A 163 6.55 4.84 -0.36
CA GLY A 163 7.70 4.16 -0.97
C GLY A 163 8.95 5.05 -1.05
N ARG A 164 9.16 5.96 -0.12
CA ARG A 164 10.53 6.28 0.28
C ARG A 164 10.65 5.96 1.75
N ARG A 165 11.68 5.21 2.15
CA ARG A 165 12.02 5.17 3.57
C ARG A 165 12.23 6.61 4.03
N ALA A 166 11.47 7.03 5.05
CA ALA A 166 11.86 8.20 5.81
C ALA A 166 13.24 7.89 6.39
N SER A 167 14.25 8.61 5.88
CA SER A 167 15.61 8.60 6.40
C SER A 167 15.65 8.95 7.88
#